data_AF-A0A9D4T463-F1
#
_entry.id   AF-A0A9D4T463-F1
#
_cell.length_a   1.000
_cell.length_b   1.000
_cell.length_c   1.000
_cell.angle_alpha   90.00
_cell.angle_beta   90.00
_cell.angle_gamma   90.00
#
_symmetry.space_group_name_H-M   'P 1'
#
loop_
_entity.id
_entity.type
_entity.pdbx_description
1 polymer ?
#
loop_
_entity_poly.entity_id
_entity_poly.type
_entity_poly.pdbx_seq_one_letter_code
_entity_poly.pdbx_strand_id
1 'polypeptide(L)'
;MAFAGIAPPDAFLPAPGRPVQPWPRWHDMFKVFLLASGALEFSPERRKAILLYSLRPEGQRIFNILSVSQRAEKTEEEEGTRATPDV
;
A
#
# COMPACT_ATOMS: atom_id res chain seq x y z
N MET A 1 8.83 -11.42 14.59
CA MET A 1 9.62 -11.61 13.36
C MET A 1 10.57 -10.43 13.24
N ALA A 2 11.83 -10.58 13.65
CA ALA A 2 12.84 -9.54 13.50
C ALA A 2 13.57 -9.80 12.17
N PHE A 3 13.45 -8.88 11.22
CA PHE A 3 14.25 -8.92 10.01
C PHE A 3 15.67 -8.51 10.38
N ALA A 4 16.64 -9.42 10.33
CA ALA A 4 18.07 -9.13 10.57
C ALA A 4 18.40 -8.28 11.83
N GLY A 5 17.57 -8.34 12.89
CA GLY A 5 17.74 -7.52 14.10
C GLY A 5 17.43 -6.02 13.94
N ILE A 6 16.94 -5.60 12.77
CA ILE A 6 16.52 -4.21 12.50
C ILE A 6 15.04 -4.08 12.84
N ALA A 7 14.73 -3.14 13.73
CA ALA A 7 13.35 -2.83 14.08
C ALA A 7 12.64 -2.19 12.87
N PRO A 8 11.40 -2.60 12.55
CA PRO A 8 10.62 -1.89 11.55
C PRO A 8 10.36 -0.44 12.00
N PRO A 9 10.15 0.50 11.05
CA PRO A 9 9.76 1.86 11.38
C PRO A 9 8.43 1.86 12.15
N ASP A 10 8.22 2.92 12.94
CA ASP A 10 6.98 3.10 13.69
C ASP A 10 5.75 2.95 12.79
N ALA A 11 4.66 2.44 13.37
CA ALA A 11 3.38 2.32 12.71
C ALA A 11 2.95 3.65 12.05
N PHE A 12 2.65 3.63 10.75
CA PHE A 12 2.23 4.85 10.04
C PHE A 12 0.91 5.40 10.58
N LEU A 13 -0.12 4.55 10.66
CA LEU A 13 -1.47 4.97 11.05
C LEU A 13 -2.18 3.85 11.86
N PRO A 14 -1.87 3.72 13.16
CA PRO A 14 -2.48 2.70 14.01
C PRO A 14 -3.94 2.97 14.36
N ALA A 15 -4.37 4.24 14.37
CA ALA A 15 -5.72 4.67 14.72
C ALA A 15 -6.17 5.81 13.79
N PRO A 16 -7.49 6.06 13.67
CA PRO A 16 -8.03 7.21 12.95
C PRO A 16 -7.44 8.52 13.46
N GLY A 17 -6.97 9.37 12.54
CA GLY A 17 -6.43 10.69 12.88
C GLY A 17 -5.27 11.11 12.00
N ARG A 18 -4.51 12.10 12.48
CA ARG A 18 -3.31 12.58 11.80
C ARG A 18 -2.14 11.63 12.11
N PRO A 19 -1.44 11.09 11.10
CA PRO A 19 -0.24 10.29 11.33
C PRO A 19 0.82 11.13 12.05
N VAL A 20 1.59 10.50 12.93
CA VAL A 20 2.67 11.18 13.68
C VAL A 20 3.69 11.81 12.74
N GLN A 21 3.93 11.17 11.59
CA GLN A 21 4.82 11.64 10.55
C GLN A 21 4.10 11.73 9.20
N PRO A 22 4.39 12.73 8.35
CA PRO A 22 3.86 12.79 6.99
C PRO A 22 4.23 11.56 6.16
N TRP A 23 3.33 11.14 5.27
CA TRP A 23 3.51 9.97 4.40
C TRP A 23 4.85 9.95 3.64
N PRO A 24 5.29 11.02 2.94
CA PRO A 24 6.52 10.96 2.15
C PRO A 24 7.74 10.61 3.00
N ARG A 25 7.85 11.25 4.18
CA ARG A 25 8.95 11.02 5.11
C ARG A 25 8.92 9.62 5.70
N TRP A 26 7.74 9.11 6.06
CA TRP A 26 7.59 7.75 6.57
C TRP A 26 7.92 6.71 5.51
N HIS A 27 7.48 6.92 4.27
CA HIS A 27 7.74 6.03 3.16
C HIS A 27 9.23 5.95 2.82
N ASP A 28 9.98 7.05 2.90
CA ASP A 28 11.42 7.02 2.70
C ASP A 28 12.15 6.25 3.82
N MET A 29 11.71 6.40 5.08
CA MET A 29 12.22 5.54 6.18
C MET A 29 11.91 4.06 5.95
N PHE A 30 10.72 3.75 5.43
CA PHE A 30 10.34 2.38 5.07
C PHE A 30 11.24 1.78 3.98
N LYS A 31 11.60 2.56 2.94
CA LYS A 31 12.56 2.12 1.92
C LYS A 31 13.94 1.82 2.51
N VAL A 32 14.43 2.69 3.40
CA VAL A 32 15.70 2.48 4.10
C VAL A 32 15.65 1.20 4.94
N PHE A 33 14.53 0.95 5.63
CA PHE A 33 14.30 -0.30 6.35
C PHE A 33 14.33 -1.52 5.41
N LEU A 34 13.68 -1.47 4.25
CA LEU A 34 13.73 -2.58 3.27
C LEU A 34 15.15 -2.84 2.78
N LEU A 35 15.92 -1.79 2.52
CA LEU A 35 17.31 -1.91 2.09
C LEU A 35 18.18 -2.51 3.20
N ALA A 36 18.12 -1.96 4.41
CA ALA A 36 18.96 -2.38 5.53
C ALA A 36 18.64 -3.80 6.02
N SER A 37 17.37 -4.21 5.95
CA SER A 37 16.92 -5.55 6.35
C SER A 37 17.12 -6.64 5.28
N GLY A 38 17.55 -6.26 4.07
CA GLY A 38 17.59 -7.16 2.90
C GLY A 38 16.21 -7.51 2.34
N ALA A 39 15.12 -6.95 2.89
CA ALA A 39 13.77 -7.19 2.41
C ALA A 39 13.48 -6.57 1.03
N LEU A 40 14.38 -5.73 0.52
CA LEU A 40 14.32 -5.20 -0.84
C LEU A 40 14.42 -6.30 -1.91
N GLU A 41 15.14 -7.38 -1.62
CA GLU A 41 15.33 -8.54 -2.51
C GLU A 41 14.11 -9.47 -2.56
N PHE A 42 13.10 -9.23 -1.73
CA PHE A 42 11.90 -10.05 -1.73
C PHE A 42 11.01 -9.78 -2.95
N SER A 43 10.16 -10.77 -3.27
CA SER A 43 9.17 -10.63 -4.32
C SER A 43 8.31 -9.37 -4.12
N PRO A 44 7.79 -8.75 -5.20
CA PRO A 44 6.91 -7.59 -5.10
C PRO A 44 5.73 -7.81 -4.15
N GLU A 45 5.13 -9.00 -4.15
CA GLU A 45 4.01 -9.38 -3.29
C GLU A 45 4.41 -9.35 -1.82
N ARG A 46 5.61 -9.84 -1.51
CA ARG A 46 6.13 -9.86 -0.14
C ARG A 46 6.48 -8.46 0.35
N ARG A 47 7.08 -7.62 -0.50
CA ARG A 47 7.33 -6.21 -0.18
C ARG A 47 6.03 -5.45 0.08
N LYS A 48 5.01 -5.70 -0.74
CA LYS A 48 3.66 -5.16 -0.55
C LYS A 48 3.06 -5.62 0.78
N ALA A 49 3.16 -6.91 1.12
CA ALA A 49 2.67 -7.43 2.40
C ALA A 49 3.37 -6.77 3.60
N ILE A 50 4.69 -6.55 3.52
CA ILE A 50 5.46 -5.87 4.57
C ILE A 50 5.03 -4.40 4.70
N LEU A 51 4.80 -3.71 3.59
CA LEU A 51 4.28 -2.34 3.59
C LEU A 51 2.92 -2.30 4.29
N LEU A 52 1.98 -3.13 3.85
CA LEU A 52 0.64 -3.24 4.42
C LEU A 52 0.65 -3.55 5.93
N TYR A 53 1.52 -4.48 6.36
CA TYR A 53 1.73 -4.77 7.78
C TYR A 53 2.20 -3.54 8.56
N SER A 54 3.08 -2.72 7.96
CA SER A 54 3.65 -1.52 8.59
C SER A 54 2.66 -0.34 8.64
N LEU A 55 1.59 -0.36 7.84
CA LEU A 55 0.54 0.66 7.84
C LEU A 55 -0.39 0.59 9.06
N ARG A 56 -0.56 -0.60 9.66
CA ARG A 56 -1.50 -0.89 10.77
C ARG A 56 -2.99 -0.68 10.36
N PRO A 57 -3.98 -1.00 11.23
CA PRO A 57 -5.38 -1.18 10.81
C PRO A 57 -6.01 -0.01 10.05
N GLU A 58 -5.78 1.23 10.47
CA GLU A 58 -6.39 2.38 9.79
C GLU A 58 -5.75 2.64 8.42
N GLY A 59 -4.43 2.52 8.31
CA GLY A 59 -3.75 2.60 7.02
C GLY A 59 -4.17 1.47 6.06
N GLN A 60 -4.40 0.27 6.57
CA GLN A 60 -4.93 -0.85 5.79
C GLN A 60 -6.38 -0.59 5.33
N ARG A 61 -7.22 0.01 6.19
CA ARG A 61 -8.60 0.36 5.86
C ARG A 61 -8.64 1.33 4.67
N ILE A 62 -7.83 2.38 4.71
CA ILE A 62 -7.71 3.37 3.62
C ILE A 62 -7.25 2.69 2.34
N PHE A 63 -6.21 1.85 2.41
CA PHE A 63 -5.73 1.10 1.24
C PHE A 63 -6.83 0.23 0.63
N ASN A 64 -7.57 -0.51 1.47
CA ASN A 64 -8.65 -1.39 1.01
C ASN A 64 -9.76 -0.58 0.32
N ILE A 65 -10.20 0.54 0.90
CA ILE A 65 -11.21 1.41 0.31
C ILE A 65 -10.76 1.90 -1.07
N LEU A 66 -9.55 2.44 -1.17
CA LEU A 66 -9.01 2.94 -2.44
C LEU A 66 -8.86 1.82 -3.49
N SER A 67 -8.44 0.62 -3.06
CA SER A 67 -8.30 -0.52 -3.96
C SER A 67 -9.64 -1.03 -4.51
N VAL A 68 -10.71 -0.94 -3.70
CA VAL A 68 -12.08 -1.28 -4.14
C VAL A 68 -12.60 -0.23 -5.12
N SER A 69 -12.40 1.07 -4.83
CA SER A 69 -12.75 2.16 -5.74
C SER A 69 -12.06 2.03 -7.11
N GLN A 70 -10.76 1.75 -7.13
CA GLN A 70 -10.02 1.55 -8.40
C GLN A 70 -10.50 0.34 -9.21
N ARG A 71 -11.10 -0.67 -8.57
CA ARG A 71 -11.67 -1.84 -9.24
C ARG A 71 -13.04 -1.54 -9.84
N ALA A 72 -13.82 -0.70 -9.17
CA ALA A 72 -15.11 -0.24 -9.67
C ALA A 72 -14.94 0.62 -10.94
N GLU A 73 -14.02 1.58 -10.92
CA GLU A 73 -13.77 2.48 -12.06
C GLU A 73 -13.29 1.74 -13.32
N LYS A 74 -12.45 0.69 -13.16
CA LYS A 74 -12.00 -0.13 -14.30
C LYS A 74 -13.12 -0.95 -14.97
N THR A 75 -14.23 -1.15 -14.30
CA THR A 75 -15.37 -1.91 -14.85
C THR A 75 -16.24 -1.02 -15.73
N GLU A 76 -16.21 0.29 -15.53
CA GLU A 76 -17.05 1.26 -16.26
C GLU A 76 -16.42 1.75 -17.57
N GLU A 77 -15.09 1.70 -17.72
CA GLU A 77 -14.40 2.05 -18.98
C GLU A 77 -14.50 0.97 -20.08
N GLU A 78 -14.76 -0.29 -19.74
CA GLU A 78 -14.85 -1.39 -20.73
C GLU A 78 -16.23 -1.52 -21.39
N GLU A 79 -17.29 -0.98 -20.77
CA GLU A 79 -18.67 -1.01 -21.31
C GLU A 79 -18.97 0.16 -22.27
N GLY A 80 -18.02 1.10 -22.45
CA GLY A 80 -18.20 2.31 -23.26
C GLY A 80 -17.67 2.25 -24.71
N THR A 81 -17.18 1.11 -25.21
CA THR A 81 -16.65 1.00 -26.59
C THR A 81 -17.47 0.08 -27.52
N ARG A 82 -18.55 -0.56 -27.03
CA ARG A 82 -19.34 -1.52 -27.84
C ARG A 82 -20.72 -0.99 -28.27
N ALA A 83 -20.80 0.27 -28.74
CA ALA A 83 -22.04 0.84 -29.24
C ALA A 83 -21.87 1.52 -30.61
N THR A 84 -21.77 0.72 -31.66
CA THR A 84 -22.23 1.09 -33.01
C THR A 84 -23.11 -0.04 -33.54
N PRO A 85 -24.45 0.09 -33.52
CA PRO A 85 -25.30 -0.68 -34.42
C PRO A 85 -25.35 0.05 -35.76
N ASP A 86 -24.69 -0.53 -36.76
CA ASP A 86 -24.87 -0.20 -38.18
C ASP A 86 -26.25 -0.71 -38.60
N VAL A 87 -27.10 0.18 -39.12
CA VAL A 87 -28.37 -0.14 -39.82
C VAL A 87 -28.44 0.65 -41.10
#